data_AF-A0A9W6TB74-F1
#
_entry.id   AF-A0A9W6TB74-F1
#
_cell.length_a   1.000
_cell.length_b   1.000
_cell.length_c   1.000
_cell.angle_alpha   90.00
_cell.angle_beta   90.00
_cell.angle_gamma   90.00
#
_symmetry.space_group_name_H-M   'P 1'
#
loop_
_entity.id
_entity.type
_entity.pdbx_description
1 polymer ?
#
loop_
_entity_poly.entity_id
_entity_poly.type
_entity_poly.pdbx_seq_one_letter_code
_entity_poly.pdbx_strand_id
1 'polypeptide(L)'
;MLVKEEKTFDAMINSRIIAYIESEVEENNKLLKKISITKDLLEKRKKINMTIEQYLKTARVIKMSRKELDELFGPDIDTNVIIRSGRILKLARDDESLNEFEFNMVGNKSFELSCEELNKSIETKIAQCDSLRTQINDRKVKWESAANKLTDIINIMQTEIDV
;
A
#
# COMPACT_ATOMS: atom_id res chain seq x y z
N MET A 1 -4.00 -46.82 -33.36
CA MET A 1 -4.43 -45.42 -33.46
C MET A 1 -4.48 -44.75 -32.09
N LEU A 2 -5.04 -45.42 -31.08
CA LEU A 2 -5.18 -44.95 -29.68
C LEU A 2 -3.88 -44.44 -29.01
N VAL A 3 -2.76 -45.15 -29.16
CA VAL A 3 -1.48 -44.80 -28.47
C VAL A 3 -0.87 -43.46 -28.94
N LYS A 4 -1.10 -43.06 -30.20
CA LYS A 4 -0.60 -41.76 -30.71
C LYS A 4 -1.45 -40.60 -30.19
N GLU A 5 -2.76 -40.80 -30.06
CA GLU A 5 -3.71 -39.80 -29.56
C GLU A 5 -3.52 -39.57 -28.05
N GLU A 6 -3.30 -40.62 -27.26
CA GLU A 6 -2.95 -40.53 -25.83
C GLU A 6 -1.64 -39.77 -25.60
N LYS A 7 -0.57 -40.11 -26.33
CA LYS A 7 0.72 -39.40 -26.18
C LYS A 7 0.63 -37.91 -26.56
N THR A 8 -0.20 -37.55 -27.54
CA THR A 8 -0.47 -36.13 -27.85
C THR A 8 -1.33 -35.44 -26.80
N PHE A 9 -2.27 -36.17 -26.18
CA PHE A 9 -3.13 -35.63 -25.13
C PHE A 9 -2.33 -35.36 -23.83
N ASP A 10 -1.43 -36.27 -23.45
CA ASP A 10 -0.53 -36.11 -22.30
C ASP A 10 0.45 -34.95 -22.50
N ALA A 11 1.02 -34.80 -23.69
CA ALA A 11 1.90 -33.66 -24.01
C ALA A 11 1.14 -32.32 -23.96
N MET A 12 -0.14 -32.31 -24.37
CA MET A 12 -0.99 -31.13 -24.32
C MET A 12 -1.39 -30.76 -22.87
N ILE A 13 -1.66 -31.74 -22.02
CA ILE A 13 -1.92 -31.53 -20.59
C ILE A 13 -0.66 -30.98 -19.90
N ASN A 14 0.50 -31.60 -20.14
CA ASN A 14 1.76 -31.17 -19.54
C ASN A 14 2.12 -29.72 -19.91
N SER A 15 2.03 -29.37 -21.20
CA SER A 15 2.30 -28.00 -21.64
C SER A 15 1.35 -26.97 -21.01
N ARG A 16 0.07 -27.33 -20.83
CA ARG A 16 -0.94 -26.45 -20.23
C ARG A 16 -0.75 -26.27 -18.72
N ILE A 17 -0.33 -27.32 -18.01
CA ILE A 17 0.04 -27.24 -16.60
C ILE A 17 1.29 -26.38 -16.40
N ILE A 18 2.33 -26.57 -17.22
CA ILE A 18 3.55 -25.77 -17.16
C ILE A 18 3.23 -24.28 -17.40
N ALA A 19 2.47 -23.97 -18.45
CA ALA A 19 2.07 -22.58 -18.75
C ALA A 19 1.25 -21.96 -17.60
N TYR A 20 0.40 -22.74 -16.93
CA TYR A 20 -0.34 -22.27 -15.76
C TYR A 20 0.59 -21.97 -14.58
N ILE A 21 1.56 -22.85 -14.29
CA ILE A 21 2.58 -22.63 -13.25
C ILE A 21 3.38 -21.36 -13.54
N GLU A 22 3.85 -21.16 -14.77
CA GLU A 22 4.60 -19.97 -15.17
C GLU A 22 3.77 -18.69 -14.98
N SER A 23 2.49 -18.71 -15.37
CA SER A 23 1.56 -17.59 -15.18
C SER A 23 1.38 -17.24 -13.70
N GLU A 24 1.17 -18.24 -12.84
CA GLU A 24 1.02 -18.05 -11.38
C GLU A 24 2.31 -17.52 -10.74
N VAL A 25 3.48 -17.97 -11.19
CA VAL A 25 4.78 -17.45 -10.74
C VAL A 25 4.94 -15.97 -11.13
N GLU A 26 4.57 -15.60 -12.36
CA GLU A 26 4.62 -14.22 -12.82
C GLU A 26 3.69 -13.30 -12.02
N GLU A 27 2.45 -13.76 -11.76
CA GLU A 27 1.48 -13.02 -10.96
C GLU A 27 1.97 -12.81 -9.53
N ASN A 28 2.51 -13.85 -8.89
CA ASN A 28 3.11 -13.73 -7.56
C ASN A 28 4.24 -12.70 -7.51
N ASN A 29 5.12 -12.67 -8.52
CA ASN A 29 6.18 -11.68 -8.62
C ASN A 29 5.63 -10.25 -8.77
N LYS A 30 4.57 -10.06 -9.56
CA LYS A 30 3.88 -8.76 -9.70
C LYS A 30 3.29 -8.31 -8.37
N LEU A 31 2.63 -9.20 -7.63
CA LEU A 31 2.04 -8.89 -6.33
C LEU A 31 3.11 -8.51 -5.29
N LEU A 32 4.21 -9.27 -5.21
CA LEU A 32 5.33 -8.95 -4.32
C LEU A 32 5.95 -7.58 -4.62
N LYS A 33 6.10 -7.23 -5.90
CA LYS A 33 6.59 -5.92 -6.31
C LYS A 33 5.64 -4.79 -5.89
N LYS A 34 4.33 -4.97 -6.08
CA LYS A 34 3.30 -4.00 -5.63
C LYS A 34 3.33 -3.81 -4.12
N ILE A 35 3.46 -4.89 -3.35
CA ILE A 35 3.57 -4.82 -1.88
C ILE A 35 4.83 -4.05 -1.48
N SER A 36 5.98 -4.34 -2.11
CA SER A 36 7.24 -3.65 -1.84
C SER A 36 7.15 -2.14 -2.08
N ILE A 37 6.60 -1.74 -3.23
CA ILE A 37 6.38 -0.32 -3.57
C ILE A 37 5.43 0.35 -2.56
N THR A 38 4.34 -0.34 -2.21
CA THR A 38 3.36 0.18 -1.24
C THR A 38 4.00 0.40 0.13
N LYS A 39 4.83 -0.55 0.58
CA LYS A 39 5.56 -0.42 1.85
C LYS A 39 6.54 0.75 1.83
N ASP A 40 7.32 0.92 0.77
CA ASP A 40 8.24 2.06 0.62
C ASP A 40 7.49 3.40 0.63
N LEU A 41 6.33 3.49 -0.03
CA LEU A 41 5.47 4.67 0.03
C LEU A 41 4.95 4.96 1.44
N LEU A 42 4.54 3.93 2.18
CA LEU A 42 4.09 4.06 3.57
C LEU A 42 5.22 4.50 4.50
N GLU A 43 6.43 3.97 4.34
CA GLU A 43 7.61 4.39 5.10
C GLU A 43 7.99 5.85 4.81
N LYS A 44 7.94 6.26 3.54
CA LYS A 44 8.12 7.67 3.16
C LYS A 44 7.04 8.56 3.78
N ARG A 45 5.78 8.12 3.78
CA ARG A 45 4.68 8.85 4.42
C ARG A 45 4.88 8.98 5.93
N LYS A 46 5.38 7.92 6.60
CA LYS A 46 5.76 7.97 8.02
C LYS A 46 6.83 9.02 8.29
N LYS A 47 7.89 9.06 7.47
CA LYS A 47 8.96 10.08 7.58
C LYS A 47 8.40 11.50 7.43
N ILE A 48 7.55 11.73 6.43
CA ILE A 48 6.89 13.03 6.23
C ILE A 48 6.07 13.41 7.47
N ASN A 49 5.28 12.47 8.01
CA ASN A 49 4.47 12.74 9.19
C ASN A 49 5.32 13.10 10.41
N MET A 50 6.44 12.40 10.63
CA MET A 50 7.41 12.74 11.69
C MET A 50 8.04 14.12 11.50
N THR A 51 8.37 14.49 10.26
CA THR A 51 8.90 15.84 9.96
C THR A 51 7.85 16.91 10.22
N ILE A 52 6.59 16.67 9.85
CA ILE A 52 5.47 17.59 10.14
C ILE A 52 5.33 17.73 11.65
N GLU A 53 5.27 16.63 12.40
CA GLU A 53 5.17 16.65 13.86
C GLU A 53 6.32 17.45 14.51
N GLN A 54 7.56 17.24 14.04
CA GLN A 54 8.72 17.98 14.54
C GLN A 54 8.65 19.47 14.18
N TYR A 55 8.22 19.79 12.96
CA TYR A 55 8.02 21.18 12.55
C TYR A 55 6.95 21.85 13.41
N LEU A 56 5.81 21.19 13.64
CA LEU A 56 4.71 21.70 14.46
C LEU A 56 5.12 21.89 15.94
N LYS A 57 5.90 20.96 16.51
CA LYS A 57 6.47 21.12 17.86
C LYS A 57 7.40 22.32 17.98
N THR A 58 8.10 22.65 16.89
CA THR A 58 9.05 23.78 16.86
C THR A 58 8.36 25.10 16.54
N ALA A 59 7.44 25.08 15.58
CA ALA A 59 6.63 26.19 15.14
C ALA A 59 5.56 26.45 16.20
N ARG A 60 5.90 27.24 17.23
CA ARG A 60 4.94 27.69 18.26
C ARG A 60 3.64 28.21 17.66
N VAL A 61 3.75 28.79 16.46
CA VAL A 61 2.67 29.40 15.72
C VAL A 61 2.80 29.09 14.24
N ILE A 62 1.68 28.78 13.59
CA ILE A 62 1.55 28.76 12.13
C ILE A 62 0.65 29.91 11.69
N LYS A 63 1.03 30.55 10.57
CA LYS A 63 0.23 31.59 9.93
C LYS A 63 -0.20 31.10 8.56
N MET A 64 -1.49 31.19 8.28
CA MET A 64 -2.06 30.82 6.98
C MET A 64 -3.20 31.75 6.62
N SER A 65 -3.33 32.04 5.34
CA SER A 65 -4.50 32.70 4.75
C SER A 65 -5.66 31.72 4.58
N ARG A 66 -6.89 32.23 4.43
CA ARG A 66 -8.06 31.42 4.07
C ARG A 66 -7.82 30.66 2.76
N LYS A 67 -7.25 31.34 1.75
CA LYS A 67 -6.89 30.71 0.47
C LYS A 67 -5.95 29.51 0.65
N GLU A 68 -4.89 29.67 1.44
CA GLU A 68 -3.95 28.57 1.71
C GLU A 68 -4.64 27.41 2.44
N LEU A 69 -5.57 27.68 3.36
CA LEU A 69 -6.36 26.62 4.02
C LEU A 69 -7.26 25.89 3.02
N ASP A 70 -7.97 26.62 2.16
CA ASP A 70 -8.86 26.04 1.14
C ASP A 70 -8.07 25.17 0.14
N GLU A 71 -6.88 25.62 -0.26
CA GLU A 71 -5.98 24.85 -1.14
C GLU A 71 -5.41 23.61 -0.45
N LEU A 72 -5.10 23.68 0.86
CA LEU A 72 -4.45 22.60 1.60
C LEU A 72 -5.43 21.46 1.94
N PHE A 73 -6.67 21.79 2.29
CA PHE A 73 -7.67 20.84 2.74
C PHE A 73 -8.68 20.45 1.65
N GLY A 74 -8.77 21.24 0.58
CA GLY A 74 -9.66 20.98 -0.54
C GLY A 74 -11.15 21.18 -0.19
N PRO A 75 -12.05 20.92 -1.15
CA PRO A 75 -13.49 21.18 -1.00
C PRO A 75 -14.20 20.25 -0.01
N ASP A 76 -13.58 19.12 0.34
CA ASP A 76 -14.19 18.09 1.20
C ASP A 76 -14.15 18.45 2.69
N ILE A 77 -13.38 19.47 3.07
CA ILE A 77 -13.23 19.90 4.47
C ILE A 77 -13.72 21.34 4.60
N ASP A 78 -14.65 21.56 5.54
CA ASP A 78 -15.12 22.90 5.89
C ASP A 78 -14.01 23.67 6.63
N THR A 79 -13.29 24.51 5.88
CA THR A 79 -12.21 25.35 6.41
C THR A 79 -12.69 26.36 7.44
N ASN A 80 -14.00 26.66 7.53
CA ASN A 80 -14.55 27.49 8.60
C ASN A 80 -14.34 26.85 9.98
N VAL A 81 -14.39 25.52 10.08
CA VAL A 81 -14.16 24.80 11.33
C VAL A 81 -12.72 24.98 11.79
N ILE A 82 -11.78 24.95 10.86
CA ILE A 82 -10.36 25.17 11.12
C ILE A 82 -10.13 26.63 11.52
N ILE A 83 -10.66 27.58 10.76
CA ILE A 83 -10.55 29.03 11.03
C ILE A 83 -11.02 29.39 12.45
N ARG A 84 -12.10 28.77 12.95
CA ARG A 84 -12.60 28.99 14.32
C ARG A 84 -11.60 28.62 15.42
N SER A 85 -10.65 27.73 15.13
CA SER A 85 -9.58 27.36 16.07
C SER A 85 -8.38 28.32 16.05
N GLY A 86 -8.34 29.24 15.07
CA GLY A 86 -7.28 30.22 14.89
C GLY A 86 -7.62 31.60 15.42
N ARG A 87 -6.58 32.40 15.68
CA ARG A 87 -6.68 33.83 15.99
C ARG A 87 -6.57 34.64 14.70
N ILE A 88 -7.49 35.56 14.46
CA ILE A 88 -7.40 36.47 13.31
C ILE A 88 -6.18 37.38 13.47
N LEU A 89 -5.26 37.35 12.50
CA LEU A 89 -4.09 38.23 12.43
C LEU A 89 -4.39 39.47 11.60
N LYS A 90 -5.06 39.28 10.46
CA LYS A 90 -5.32 40.35 9.50
C LYS A 90 -6.60 40.07 8.73
N LEU A 91 -7.44 41.09 8.63
CA LEU A 91 -8.62 41.09 7.77
C LEU A 91 -8.32 41.93 6.53
N ALA A 92 -8.38 41.31 5.36
CA ALA A 92 -8.29 42.01 4.10
C ALA A 92 -9.64 42.70 3.81
N ARG A 93 -9.59 43.95 3.36
CA ARG A 93 -10.80 44.77 3.15
C ARG A 93 -11.59 44.37 1.91
N ASP A 94 -10.89 43.89 0.89
CA ASP A 94 -11.45 43.72 -0.46
C ASP A 94 -11.58 42.24 -0.86
N ASP A 95 -10.92 41.32 -0.15
CA ASP A 95 -10.91 39.88 -0.46
C ASP A 95 -10.73 39.03 0.81
N GLU A 96 -11.80 38.36 1.25
CA GLU A 96 -11.77 37.50 2.44
C GLU A 96 -10.84 36.29 2.31
N SER A 97 -10.48 35.87 1.09
CA SER A 97 -9.53 34.76 0.88
C SER A 97 -8.12 35.11 1.36
N LEU A 98 -7.81 36.41 1.48
CA LEU A 98 -6.55 36.94 1.98
C LEU A 98 -6.56 37.19 3.49
N ASN A 99 -7.63 36.83 4.20
CA ASN A 99 -7.67 36.90 5.66
C ASN A 99 -6.61 35.97 6.25
N GLU A 100 -5.75 36.48 7.11
CA GLU A 100 -4.66 35.73 7.75
C GLU A 100 -5.07 35.29 9.16
N PHE A 101 -4.79 34.03 9.46
CA PHE A 101 -5.09 33.38 10.73
C PHE A 101 -3.81 32.83 11.35
N GLU A 102 -3.76 32.89 12.68
CA GLU A 102 -2.69 32.39 13.51
C GLU A 102 -3.16 31.18 14.31
N PHE A 103 -2.49 30.05 14.13
CA PHE A 103 -2.78 28.81 14.84
C PHE A 103 -1.67 28.57 15.86
N ASN A 104 -2.05 28.55 17.13
CA ASN A 104 -1.12 28.17 18.19
C ASN A 104 -0.99 26.64 18.21
N MET A 105 0.23 26.16 17.99
CA MET A 105 0.53 24.73 17.97
C MET A 105 1.09 24.24 19.31
N VAL A 106 1.45 25.16 20.21
CA VAL A 106 1.98 24.80 21.54
C VAL A 106 0.86 24.16 22.38
N GLY A 107 1.04 22.88 22.71
CA GLY A 107 0.10 22.13 23.53
C GLY A 107 -1.22 21.78 22.82
N ASN A 108 -1.25 21.85 21.49
CA ASN A 108 -2.42 21.47 20.72
C ASN A 108 -2.55 19.94 20.64
N LYS A 109 -3.21 19.37 21.65
CA LYS A 109 -3.46 17.94 21.77
C LYS A 109 -4.18 17.35 20.55
N SER A 110 -5.00 18.13 19.85
CA SER A 110 -5.73 17.65 18.67
C SER A 110 -4.78 17.31 17.52
N PHE A 111 -3.74 18.12 17.30
CA PHE A 111 -2.73 17.84 16.27
C PHE A 111 -1.81 16.69 16.66
N GLU A 112 -1.41 16.62 17.93
CA GLU A 112 -0.62 15.50 18.45
C GLU A 112 -1.38 14.17 18.26
N LEU A 113 -2.65 14.12 18.67
CA LEU A 113 -3.52 12.96 18.48
C LEU A 113 -3.68 12.61 17.01
N SER A 114 -3.91 13.58 16.12
CA SER A 114 -4.04 13.33 14.69
C SER A 114 -2.75 12.75 14.06
N CYS A 115 -1.58 13.26 14.47
CA CYS A 115 -0.29 12.72 14.02
C CYS A 115 -0.07 11.28 14.55
N GLU A 116 -0.43 11.02 15.81
CA GLU A 116 -0.37 9.68 16.41
C GLU A 116 -1.31 8.68 15.71
N GLU A 117 -2.56 9.09 15.44
CA GLU A 117 -3.54 8.27 14.73
C GLU A 117 -3.07 7.94 13.32
N LEU A 118 -2.54 8.93 12.59
CA LEU A 118 -1.97 8.71 11.26
C LEU A 118 -0.76 7.76 11.32
N ASN A 119 0.12 7.90 12.31
CA ASN A 119 1.25 6.99 12.51
C ASN A 119 0.77 5.55 12.79
N LYS A 120 -0.21 5.37 13.68
CA LYS A 120 -0.80 4.06 13.97
C LYS A 120 -1.44 3.43 12.73
N SER A 121 -2.15 4.23 11.93
CA SER A 121 -2.74 3.79 10.67
C SER A 121 -1.67 3.32 9.68
N ILE A 122 -0.60 4.09 9.51
CA ILE A 122 0.53 3.74 8.64
C ILE A 122 1.20 2.44 9.12
N GLU A 123 1.46 2.30 10.41
CA GLU A 123 2.06 1.08 11.00
C GLU A 123 1.17 -0.15 10.79
N THR A 124 -0.13 0.01 10.97
CA THR A 124 -1.11 -1.05 10.70
C THR A 124 -1.05 -1.48 9.22
N LYS A 125 -0.95 -0.53 8.29
CA LYS A 125 -0.83 -0.83 6.86
C LYS A 125 0.50 -1.48 6.49
N ILE A 126 1.60 -1.11 7.14
CA ILE A 126 2.90 -1.76 6.96
C ILE A 126 2.81 -3.22 7.45
N ALA A 127 2.22 -3.47 8.61
CA ALA A 127 2.02 -4.83 9.13
C ALA A 127 1.14 -5.68 8.20
N GLN A 128 0.10 -5.07 7.59
CA GLN A 128 -0.71 -5.73 6.57
C GLN A 128 0.11 -6.09 5.33
N CYS A 129 1.01 -5.22 4.86
CA CYS A 129 1.92 -5.50 3.75
C CYS A 129 2.84 -6.70 4.07
N ASP A 130 3.40 -6.75 5.28
CA ASP A 130 4.26 -7.85 5.70
C ASP A 130 3.49 -9.17 5.81
N SER A 131 2.26 -9.15 6.34
CA SER A 131 1.38 -10.32 6.37
C SER A 131 1.07 -10.84 4.96
N LEU A 132 0.71 -9.96 4.02
CA LEU A 132 0.42 -10.33 2.63
C LEU A 132 1.65 -10.91 1.95
N ARG A 133 2.83 -10.35 2.20
CA ARG A 133 4.10 -10.87 1.66
C ARG A 133 4.35 -12.30 2.13
N THR A 134 4.19 -12.57 3.43
CA THR A 134 4.35 -13.92 3.99
C THR A 134 3.33 -14.89 3.37
N GLN A 135 2.05 -14.50 3.29
CA GLN A 135 1.02 -15.35 2.70
C GLN A 135 1.29 -15.69 1.23
N ILE A 136 1.80 -14.74 0.44
CA ILE A 136 2.18 -15.00 -0.97
C ILE A 136 3.36 -15.97 -1.04
N ASN A 137 4.38 -15.78 -0.21
CA ASN A 137 5.52 -16.68 -0.16
C ASN A 137 5.10 -18.10 0.24
N ASP A 138 4.24 -18.24 1.25
CA ASP A 138 3.73 -19.54 1.68
C ASP A 138 2.92 -20.23 0.57
N ARG A 139 2.09 -19.47 -0.16
CA ARG A 139 1.36 -19.99 -1.32
C ARG A 139 2.30 -20.43 -2.43
N LYS A 140 3.35 -19.66 -2.71
CA LYS A 140 4.37 -20.01 -3.70
C LYS A 140 5.05 -21.35 -3.34
N VAL A 141 5.49 -21.51 -2.09
CA VAL A 141 6.11 -22.77 -1.62
C VAL A 141 5.15 -23.96 -1.75
N LYS A 142 3.87 -23.78 -1.40
CA LYS A 142 2.85 -24.82 -1.57
C LYS A 142 2.65 -25.19 -3.03
N TRP A 143 2.61 -24.20 -3.92
CA TRP A 143 2.50 -24.42 -5.36
C TRP A 143 3.71 -25.14 -5.94
N GLU A 144 4.93 -24.73 -5.56
CA GLU A 144 6.16 -25.41 -5.97
C GLU A 144 6.18 -26.87 -5.49
N SER A 145 5.75 -27.14 -4.25
CA SER A 145 5.63 -28.50 -3.73
C SER A 145 4.60 -29.33 -4.49
N ALA A 146 3.43 -28.75 -4.81
CA ALA A 146 2.40 -29.43 -5.59
C ALA A 146 2.86 -29.72 -7.03
N ALA A 147 3.55 -28.76 -7.66
CA ALA A 147 4.14 -28.92 -8.98
C ALA A 147 5.18 -30.06 -9.00
N ASN A 148 6.08 -30.12 -8.01
CA ASN A 148 7.07 -31.20 -7.92
C ASN A 148 6.40 -32.57 -7.78
N LYS A 149 5.38 -32.71 -6.94
CA LYS A 149 4.63 -33.97 -6.81
C LYS A 149 3.95 -34.40 -8.09
N LEU A 150 3.38 -33.45 -8.85
CA LEU A 150 2.79 -33.74 -10.16
C LEU A 150 3.85 -34.23 -11.14
N THR A 151 5.01 -33.58 -11.18
CA THR A 151 6.15 -34.01 -12.01
C THR A 151 6.61 -35.42 -11.65
N ASP A 152 6.74 -35.74 -10.36
CA ASP A 152 7.12 -37.08 -9.90
C ASP A 152 6.10 -38.15 -10.33
N ILE A 153 4.80 -37.86 -10.20
CA ILE A 153 3.73 -38.76 -10.65
C ILE A 153 3.78 -38.99 -12.16
N ILE A 154 3.97 -37.92 -12.95
CA ILE A 154 4.10 -38.01 -14.41
C ILE A 154 5.30 -38.89 -14.78
N ASN A 155 6.44 -38.71 -14.10
CA ASN A 155 7.64 -39.51 -14.34
C ASN A 155 7.40 -41.00 -14.02
N ILE A 156 6.71 -41.32 -12.92
CA ILE A 156 6.35 -42.71 -12.56
C ILE A 156 5.48 -43.32 -13.65
N MET A 157 4.42 -42.62 -14.09
CA MET A 157 3.54 -43.10 -15.16
C MET A 157 4.30 -43.35 -16.46
N GLN A 158 5.22 -42.46 -16.84
CA GLN A 158 6.07 -42.65 -18.03
C GLN A 158 6.97 -43.89 -17.92
N THR A 159 7.52 -44.14 -16.72
CA THR A 159 8.38 -45.31 -16.47
C THR A 159 7.61 -46.62 -16.51
N GLU A 160 6.34 -46.63 -16.06
CA GLU A 160 5.45 -47.80 -16.11
C GLU A 160 4.89 -48.08 -17.52
N ILE A 161 4.83 -47.07 -18.40
CA ILE A 161 4.37 -47.21 -19.80
C ILE A 161 5.48 -47.74 -20.73
N ASP A 162 6.75 -47.53 -20.39
CA ASP A 162 7.92 -47.98 -21.17
C ASP A 162 8.39 -49.42 -20.82
N VAL A 163 7.69 -50.12 -19.91
CA VAL A 163 7.88 -51.56 -19.57
C VAL A 163 6.77 -52.40 -20.20
#